data_AF-A0A1I7SRF8-F1
#
_entry.id   AF-A0A1I7SRF8-F1
#
_cell.length_a   1.000
_cell.length_b   1.000
_cell.length_c   1.000
_cell.angle_alpha   90.00
_cell.angle_beta   90.00
_cell.angle_gamma   90.00
#
_symmetry.space_group_name_H-M   'P 1'
#
loop_
_entity.id
_entity.type
_entity.pdbx_description
1 polymer ?
#
loop_
_entity_poly.entity_id
_entity_poly.type
_entity_poly.pdbx_seq_one_letter_code
_entity_poly.pdbx_strand_id
1 'polypeptide(L)'
;MQEDFEVSREEAESWAQSVQLPYVECSAKFRQNVDRVFHDLVRLIRQFQIAERQMGLEYISDSANTSGSSGSHKKKKGCIVM
;
A
#
# COMPACT_ATOMS: atom_id res chain seq x y z
N MET A 1 24.47 -17.28 -15.12
CA MET A 1 23.02 -17.41 -15.40
C MET A 1 22.58 -16.02 -15.79
N GLN A 2 22.61 -15.71 -17.08
CA GLN A 2 21.99 -14.49 -17.61
C GLN A 2 20.49 -14.74 -17.57
N GLU A 3 19.76 -13.95 -16.79
CA GLU A 3 18.30 -13.93 -16.90
C GLU A 3 17.99 -13.05 -18.12
N ASP A 4 17.63 -13.69 -19.22
CA ASP A 4 17.17 -13.01 -20.42
C ASP A 4 15.76 -12.47 -20.15
N PHE A 5 15.68 -11.23 -19.68
CA PHE A 5 14.41 -10.52 -19.58
C PHE A 5 14.02 -10.01 -20.97
N GLU A 6 12.79 -10.30 -21.40
CA GLU A 6 12.25 -9.79 -22.67
C GLU A 6 12.09 -8.26 -22.67
N VAL A 7 11.99 -7.66 -21.49
CA VAL A 7 11.78 -6.23 -21.28
C VAL A 7 12.94 -5.66 -20.48
N SER A 8 13.49 -4.53 -20.92
CA SER A 8 14.54 -3.86 -20.16
C SER A 8 13.95 -3.15 -18.94
N ARG A 9 14.78 -3.00 -17.91
CA ARG A 9 14.37 -2.30 -16.70
C ARG A 9 13.93 -0.85 -16.99
N GLU A 10 14.64 -0.17 -17.87
CA GLU A 10 14.35 1.22 -18.26
C GLU A 10 13.00 1.34 -18.96
N GLU A 11 12.64 0.38 -19.81
CA GLU A 11 11.34 0.34 -20.47
C GLU A 11 10.21 0.15 -19.45
N ALA A 12 10.37 -0.80 -18.53
CA ALA A 12 9.39 -1.05 -17.48
C ALA A 12 9.21 0.16 -16.54
N GLU A 13 10.31 0.80 -16.13
CA GLU A 13 10.29 2.01 -15.31
C GLU A 13 9.64 3.19 -16.05
N SER A 14 9.97 3.39 -17.33
CA SER A 14 9.37 4.44 -18.15
C SER A 14 7.85 4.25 -18.29
N TRP A 15 7.42 3.02 -18.55
CA TRP A 15 6.00 2.70 -18.63
C TRP A 15 5.28 2.99 -17.31
N ALA A 16 5.85 2.56 -16.18
CA ALA A 16 5.28 2.80 -14.85
C ALA A 16 5.11 4.30 -14.54
N GLN A 17 6.10 5.12 -14.92
CA GLN A 17 6.01 6.57 -14.81
C GLN A 17 4.87 7.14 -15.67
N SER A 18 4.70 6.63 -16.89
CA SER A 18 3.65 7.09 -17.81
C SER A 18 2.23 6.82 -17.29
N VAL A 19 2.04 5.69 -16.59
CA VAL A 19 0.76 5.29 -15.98
C VAL A 19 0.61 5.75 -14.52
N GLN A 20 1.60 6.47 -13.99
CA GLN A 20 1.65 6.98 -12.60
C GLN A 20 1.51 5.87 -11.55
N LEU A 21 2.04 4.67 -11.83
CA LEU A 21 2.05 3.55 -10.89
C LEU A 21 3.46 3.34 -10.31
N PRO A 22 3.59 3.05 -9.01
CA PRO A 22 4.85 2.63 -8.43
C PRO A 22 5.34 1.30 -9.04
N TYR A 23 6.62 1.21 -9.36
CA TYR A 23 7.27 0.02 -9.90
C TYR A 23 8.39 -0.48 -9.00
N VAL A 24 8.49 -1.80 -8.85
CA VAL A 24 9.55 -2.51 -8.12
C VAL A 24 9.82 -3.84 -8.81
N GLU A 25 11.08 -4.08 -9.19
CA GLU A 25 11.54 -5.42 -9.60
C GLU A 25 11.52 -6.37 -8.41
N CYS A 26 11.08 -7.62 -8.62
CA CYS A 26 11.05 -8.63 -7.59
C CYS A 26 11.40 -10.02 -8.16
N SER A 27 12.01 -10.86 -7.33
CA SER A 27 12.26 -12.27 -7.68
C SER A 27 11.65 -13.17 -6.62
N ALA A 28 10.59 -13.88 -6.98
CA ALA A 28 9.96 -14.85 -6.09
C ALA A 28 10.93 -15.99 -5.72
N LYS A 29 11.73 -16.45 -6.69
CA LYS A 29 12.72 -17.52 -6.51
C LYS A 29 13.76 -17.19 -5.45
N PHE A 30 14.24 -15.95 -5.46
CA PHE A 30 15.26 -15.46 -4.50
C PHE A 30 14.66 -14.69 -3.33
N ARG A 31 13.33 -14.64 -3.22
CA ARG A 31 12.60 -13.83 -2.23
C ARG A 31 13.03 -12.35 -2.21
N GLN A 32 13.49 -11.83 -3.35
CA GLN A 32 13.96 -10.46 -3.46
C GLN A 32 12.78 -9.52 -3.65
N ASN A 33 12.71 -8.48 -2.80
CA ASN A 33 11.70 -7.42 -2.81
C ASN A 33 10.23 -7.87 -2.62
N VAL A 34 9.95 -9.17 -2.54
CA VAL A 34 8.61 -9.73 -2.33
C VAL A 34 7.97 -9.14 -1.07
N ASP A 35 8.61 -9.33 0.09
CA ASP A 35 8.08 -8.86 1.37
C ASP A 35 7.89 -7.32 1.37
N ARG A 36 8.87 -6.60 0.81
CA ARG A 36 8.83 -5.14 0.72
C ARG A 36 7.62 -4.65 -0.08
N VAL A 37 7.36 -5.20 -1.27
CA VAL A 37 6.27 -4.75 -2.16
C VAL A 37 4.91 -4.90 -1.46
N PHE A 38 4.69 -6.03 -0.79
CA PHE A 38 3.44 -6.23 -0.04
C PHE A 38 3.30 -5.25 1.13
N HIS A 39 4.38 -5.00 1.88
CA HIS A 39 4.35 -4.02 2.97
C HIS A 39 4.09 -2.59 2.46
N ASP A 40 4.75 -2.18 1.38
CA ASP A 40 4.59 -0.84 0.81
C ASP A 40 3.17 -0.64 0.26
N LEU A 41 2.59 -1.66 -0.40
CA LEU A 41 1.21 -1.62 -0.88
C LEU A 41 0.20 -1.44 0.27
N VAL A 42 0.30 -2.24 1.33
CA VAL A 42 -0.63 -2.14 2.47
C VAL A 42 -0.50 -0.80 3.18
N ARG A 43 0.72 -0.25 3.28
CA ARG A 43 0.96 1.09 3.82
C ARG A 43 0.28 2.15 2.97
N LEU A 44 0.41 2.07 1.64
CA LEU A 44 -0.21 3.00 0.70
C LEU A 44 -1.75 2.99 0.83
N ILE A 45 -2.36 1.80 0.84
CA ILE A 45 -3.81 1.65 1.03
C ILE A 45 -4.26 2.27 2.36
N ARG A 46 -3.53 2.01 3.44
CA ARG A 46 -3.87 2.55 4.76
C ARG A 46 -3.75 4.07 4.82
N GLN A 47 -2.72 4.64 4.19
CA GLN A 47 -2.55 6.09 4.09
C GLN A 47 -3.70 6.71 3.30
N PHE A 48 -4.06 6.11 2.17
CA PHE A 48 -5.19 6.55 1.35
C PHE A 48 -6.51 6.54 2.14
N GLN A 49 -6.81 5.45 2.85
CA GLN A 49 -8.01 5.36 3.70
C GLN A 49 -8.04 6.40 4.82
N ILE A 50 -6.89 6.71 5.42
CA ILE A 50 -6.80 7.74 6.46
C ILE A 50 -7.06 9.12 5.85
N ALA A 51 -6.44 9.43 4.70
CA ALA A 51 -6.63 10.68 4.00
C ALA A 51 -8.09 10.88 3.56
N GLU A 52 -8.72 9.89 2.93
CA GLU A 52 -10.14 9.96 2.56
C GLU A 52 -11.06 10.09 3.78
N ARG A 53 -10.75 9.42 4.89
CA ARG A 53 -11.53 9.56 6.13
C ARG A 53 -11.36 10.94 6.78
N GLN A 54 -10.16 11.52 6.72
CA GLN A 54 -9.92 12.88 7.21
C GLN A 54 -10.70 13.91 6.38
N MET A 55 -10.69 13.76 5.05
CA MET A 55 -11.51 14.58 4.15
C MET A 55 -13.03 14.39 4.41
N GLY A 56 -13.47 13.18 4.75
CA GLY A 56 -14.87 12.91 5.13
C GLY A 56 -15.28 13.48 6.49
N LEU A 57 -14.33 13.83 7.36
CA LEU A 57 -14.58 14.41 8.69
C LEU A 57 -14.46 15.94 8.72
N GLU A 58 -13.74 16.57 7.79
CA GLU A 58 -13.69 18.04 7.67
C GLU A 58 -15.01 18.66 7.18
N TYR A 59 -15.91 17.88 6.55
CA TYR A 59 -17.24 18.37 6.16
C TYR A 59 -18.26 18.42 7.33
N ILE A 60 -17.98 17.77 8.47
CA ILE A 60 -18.93 17.64 9.59
C ILE A 60 -18.51 18.50 10.81
N SER A 61 -17.41 19.26 10.71
CA SER A 61 -16.83 19.96 11.88
C SER A 61 -17.52 21.26 12.31
N ASP A 62 -18.54 21.77 11.59
CA ASP A 62 -19.32 22.92 12.07
C ASP A 62 -20.42 22.54 13.08
N SER A 63 -20.60 21.25 13.40
CA SER A 63 -21.50 20.82 14.48
C SER A 63 -21.19 19.43 15.02
N ALA A 64 -20.24 19.31 15.94
CA ALA A 64 -20.34 18.44 17.12
C ALA A 64 -19.02 18.42 17.93
N ASN A 65 -18.96 19.28 18.92
CA ASN A 65 -18.17 19.03 20.12
C ASN A 65 -18.86 17.89 20.90
N THR A 66 -18.34 16.65 20.90
CA THR A 66 -18.35 15.74 22.07
C THR A 66 -17.35 14.59 21.91
N SER A 67 -16.47 14.45 22.91
CA SER A 67 -15.83 13.21 23.41
C SER A 67 -15.03 12.33 22.44
N GLY A 68 -13.71 12.28 22.67
CA GLY A 68 -12.81 11.29 22.11
C GLY A 68 -13.25 9.84 22.40
N SER A 69 -13.13 8.98 21.39
CA SER A 69 -13.24 7.54 21.53
C SER A 69 -11.95 6.87 21.11
N SER A 70 -11.31 6.25 22.09
CA SER A 70 -10.17 5.35 21.98
C SER A 70 -10.49 4.19 21.02
N GLY A 71 -9.77 4.13 19.90
CA GLY A 71 -9.85 3.04 18.93
C GLY A 71 -9.38 1.71 19.53
N SER A 72 -10.33 0.92 20.03
CA SER A 72 -10.11 -0.42 20.55
C SER A 72 -9.63 -1.37 19.44
N HIS A 73 -8.40 -1.86 19.55
CA HIS A 73 -7.84 -2.87 18.65
C HIS A 73 -8.58 -4.20 18.84
N LYS A 74 -9.58 -4.49 17.99
CA LYS A 74 -10.18 -5.83 17.92
C LYS A 74 -9.14 -6.79 17.35
N LYS A 75 -8.53 -7.62 18.20
CA LYS A 75 -7.67 -8.76 17.80
C LYS A 75 -8.47 -9.68 16.87
N LYS A 76 -8.20 -9.62 15.57
CA LYS A 76 -8.69 -10.61 14.59
C LYS A 76 -8.03 -11.94 14.92
N LYS A 77 -8.83 -12.93 15.29
CA LYS A 77 -8.36 -14.29 15.60
C LYS A 77 -8.44 -15.10 14.31
N GLY A 78 -7.30 -15.62 13.84
CA GLY A 78 -7.27 -16.70 12.85
C GLY A 78 -7.13 -16.29 11.37
N CYS A 79 -6.09 -15.54 10.99
CA CYS A 79 -5.55 -15.66 9.63
C CYS A 79 -4.25 -16.46 9.68
N ILE A 80 -4.35 -17.75 9.33
CA ILE A 80 -3.16 -18.54 8.98
C ILE A 80 -2.80 -18.09 7.58
N VAL A 81 -1.62 -17.46 7.42
CA VAL A 81 -0.98 -17.35 6.12
C VAL A 81 -0.49 -18.76 5.82
N MET A 82 -1.14 -19.44 4.86
CA MET A 82 -0.64 -20.72 4.32
C MET A 82 0.67 -20.48 3.58
#